data_AF-A0A4R4W4Z6-F1
#
_entry.id   AF-A0A4R4W4Z6-F1
#
_cell.length_a   1.000
_cell.length_b   1.000
_cell.length_c   1.000
_cell.angle_alpha   90.00
_cell.angle_beta   90.00
_cell.angle_gamma   90.00
#
_symmetry.space_group_name_H-M   'P 1'
#
loop_
_entity.id
_entity.type
_entity.pdbx_description
1 polymer ?
#
loop_
_entity_poly.entity_id
_entity_poly.type
_entity_poly.pdbx_seq_one_letter_code
_entity_poly.pdbx_strand_id
1 'polypeptide(L)'
;MSESPTFTNLLDDAALLSLEHQLHLEEVLGDHAWNVDLERPRFEFTGGRTITCTRFHLLGSAAPGPRSWLWAWANPSGFPPEVAAASATLRDFGRRHGIPELASAEVQFDALPRTPGEPAFAAALLTEAAKAVTGHWTSYNGDAGGGTRAAFLVEHPEFDLPRPEPARVMRVIQEGLIGSLPLTDRRRALHGYAVRRGLGVDWAGGQAKLTAPGLEATVSFDEYGRVADLRASVSPSG
;
A
#
# COMPACT_ATOMS: atom_id res chain seq x y z
N MET A 1 -21.43 11.34 13.10
CA MET A 1 -19.98 11.39 13.38
C MET A 1 -19.37 10.26 12.58
N SER A 2 -18.46 10.54 11.65
CA SER A 2 -17.74 9.47 10.95
C SER A 2 -16.90 8.73 11.98
N GLU A 3 -17.01 7.40 12.01
CA GLU A 3 -16.23 6.54 12.90
C GLU A 3 -14.72 6.74 12.63
N SER A 4 -13.90 6.83 13.68
CA SER A 4 -12.45 6.91 13.52
C SER A 4 -11.94 5.63 12.84
N PRO A 5 -11.08 5.73 11.82
CA PRO A 5 -10.56 4.54 11.15
C PRO A 5 -9.68 3.72 12.11
N THR A 6 -9.80 2.39 12.02
CA THR A 6 -8.86 1.47 12.68
C THR A 6 -7.62 1.20 11.82
N PHE A 7 -6.58 0.57 12.36
CA PHE A 7 -5.42 0.16 11.56
C PHE A 7 -5.82 -0.77 10.41
N THR A 8 -6.64 -1.79 10.68
CA THR A 8 -7.14 -2.73 9.68
C THR A 8 -7.93 -2.04 8.56
N ASN A 9 -8.70 -1.00 8.91
CA ASN A 9 -9.41 -0.20 7.91
C ASN A 9 -8.47 0.49 6.92
N LEU A 10 -7.30 0.98 7.38
CA LEU A 10 -6.29 1.56 6.50
C LEU A 10 -5.70 0.52 5.55
N LEU A 11 -5.50 -0.72 6.03
CA LEU A 11 -5.01 -1.81 5.20
C LEU A 11 -6.01 -2.16 4.09
N ASP A 12 -7.29 -2.31 4.43
CA ASP A 12 -8.34 -2.57 3.45
C ASP A 12 -8.47 -1.41 2.45
N ASP A 13 -8.41 -0.16 2.94
CA ASP A 13 -8.46 1.04 2.09
C ASP A 13 -7.30 1.14 1.09
N ALA A 14 -6.13 0.59 1.43
CA ALA A 14 -4.94 0.62 0.58
C ALA A 14 -4.88 -0.54 -0.42
N ALA A 15 -5.37 -1.71 -0.01
CA ALA A 15 -4.97 -3.00 -0.57
C ALA A 15 -4.97 -3.09 -2.11
N LEU A 16 -6.09 -2.78 -2.77
CA LEU A 16 -6.19 -2.96 -4.23
C LEU A 16 -5.41 -1.88 -5.00
N LEU A 17 -5.42 -0.63 -4.54
CA LEU A 17 -4.67 0.43 -5.23
C LEU A 17 -3.16 0.22 -5.08
N SER A 18 -2.76 -0.20 -3.88
CA SER A 18 -1.39 -0.59 -3.60
C SER A 18 -0.92 -1.76 -4.46
N LEU A 19 -1.77 -2.78 -4.65
CA LEU A 19 -1.49 -3.88 -5.57
C LEU A 19 -1.28 -3.37 -7.02
N GLU A 20 -2.13 -2.48 -7.51
CA GLU A 20 -1.97 -1.90 -8.86
C GLU A 20 -0.64 -1.13 -9.00
N HIS A 21 -0.29 -0.31 -8.00
CA HIS A 21 0.99 0.40 -7.96
C HIS A 21 2.18 -0.55 -7.88
N GLN A 22 2.08 -1.66 -7.12
CA GLN A 22 3.15 -2.65 -7.02
C GLN A 22 3.36 -3.37 -8.36
N LEU A 23 2.28 -3.80 -9.02
CA LEU A 23 2.36 -4.42 -10.36
C LEU A 23 2.98 -3.45 -11.38
N HIS A 24 2.57 -2.18 -11.37
CA HIS A 24 3.13 -1.16 -12.27
C HIS A 24 4.61 -0.90 -11.97
N LEU A 25 4.99 -0.80 -10.70
CA LEU A 25 6.38 -0.60 -10.30
C LEU A 25 7.28 -1.77 -10.77
N GLU A 26 6.82 -3.01 -10.60
CA GLU A 26 7.52 -4.21 -11.06
C GLU A 26 7.71 -4.21 -12.59
N GLU A 27 6.68 -3.79 -13.34
CA GLU A 27 6.74 -3.67 -14.80
C GLU A 27 7.72 -2.58 -15.25
N VAL A 28 7.75 -1.44 -14.56
CA VAL A 28 8.65 -0.31 -14.87
C VAL A 28 10.11 -0.62 -14.54
N LEU A 29 10.35 -1.26 -13.39
CA LEU A 29 11.71 -1.54 -12.91
C LEU A 29 12.32 -2.80 -13.53
N GLY A 30 11.51 -3.84 -13.77
CA GLY A 30 12.01 -5.17 -14.13
C GLY A 30 13.02 -5.70 -13.11
N ASP A 31 14.01 -6.47 -13.57
CA ASP A 31 15.15 -6.86 -12.74
C ASP A 31 16.01 -5.64 -12.40
N HIS A 32 16.20 -5.38 -11.10
CA HIS A 32 16.90 -4.20 -10.63
C HIS A 32 17.63 -4.44 -9.30
N ALA A 33 18.67 -3.65 -9.08
CA ALA A 33 19.22 -3.33 -7.78
C ALA A 33 18.70 -1.97 -7.30
N TRP A 34 18.85 -1.68 -6.02
CA TRP A 34 18.49 -0.39 -5.43
C TRP A 34 19.62 0.11 -4.52
N ASN A 35 19.71 1.43 -4.36
CA ASN A 35 20.61 2.07 -3.43
C ASN A 35 19.96 3.32 -2.84
N VAL A 36 20.26 3.62 -1.58
CA VAL A 36 19.80 4.84 -0.92
C VAL A 36 20.92 5.49 -0.13
N ASP A 37 21.05 6.80 -0.27
CA ASP A 37 21.83 7.66 0.62
C ASP A 37 20.84 8.52 1.42
N LEU A 38 20.83 8.34 2.75
CA LEU A 38 19.93 9.05 3.66
C LEU A 38 20.53 10.38 4.15
N GLU A 39 21.85 10.55 4.09
CA GLU A 39 22.55 11.78 4.49
C GLU A 39 22.52 12.81 3.36
N ARG A 40 22.67 12.34 2.12
CA ARG A 40 22.46 13.11 0.89
C ARG A 40 21.27 12.49 0.17
N PRO A 41 20.02 12.86 0.54
CA PRO A 41 18.80 12.16 0.14
C PRO A 41 18.77 11.84 -1.35
N ARG A 42 19.08 10.58 -1.67
CA ARG A 42 19.08 10.06 -3.04
C ARG A 42 18.71 8.59 -3.00
N PHE A 43 17.64 8.24 -3.72
CA PHE A 43 17.17 6.87 -3.87
C PHE A 43 17.21 6.50 -5.34
N GLU A 44 17.86 5.39 -5.68
CA GLU A 44 18.05 4.98 -7.06
C GLU A 44 17.78 3.49 -7.27
N PHE A 45 17.17 3.20 -8.41
CA PHE A 45 17.08 1.86 -8.95
C PHE A 45 18.04 1.74 -10.13
N THR A 46 18.77 0.63 -10.20
CA THR A 46 19.70 0.33 -11.30
C THR A 46 19.38 -1.04 -11.89
N GLY A 47 19.01 -1.09 -13.16
CA GLY A 47 18.73 -2.32 -13.90
C GLY A 47 19.02 -2.12 -15.38
N GLY A 48 18.04 -2.36 -16.25
CA GLY A 48 18.14 -2.01 -17.68
C GLY A 48 18.39 -0.52 -17.95
N ARG A 49 18.05 0.34 -16.99
CA ARG A 49 18.44 1.76 -16.89
C ARG A 49 18.46 2.19 -15.43
N THR A 50 19.02 3.37 -15.17
CA THR A 50 18.96 4.00 -13.85
C THR A 50 17.72 4.89 -13.74
N ILE A 51 16.96 4.72 -12.66
CA ILE A 51 15.88 5.63 -12.26
C ILE A 51 16.26 6.24 -10.91
N THR A 52 16.44 7.54 -10.87
CA THR A 52 16.65 8.30 -9.63
C THR A 52 15.29 8.84 -9.19
N CYS A 53 14.84 8.47 -7.99
CA CYS A 53 13.56 8.95 -7.46
C CYS A 53 13.60 10.48 -7.32
N THR A 54 12.54 11.14 -7.76
CA THR A 54 12.36 12.59 -7.57
C THR A 54 12.17 12.95 -6.10
N ARG A 55 11.59 12.03 -5.33
CA ARG A 55 11.45 12.12 -3.88
C ARG A 55 11.35 10.72 -3.30
N PHE A 56 11.73 10.57 -2.03
CA PHE A 56 11.42 9.37 -1.26
C PHE A 56 11.24 9.73 0.21
N HIS A 57 10.61 8.82 0.94
CA HIS A 57 10.41 8.92 2.37
C HIS A 57 10.79 7.59 3.03
N LEU A 58 11.63 7.63 4.05
CA LEU A 58 11.86 6.47 4.92
C LEU A 58 10.69 6.37 5.91
N LEU A 59 10.00 5.24 5.91
CA LEU A 59 8.96 4.96 6.89
C LEU A 59 9.56 4.43 8.19
N GLY A 60 10.51 3.52 8.08
CA GLY A 60 11.13 2.85 9.21
C GLY A 60 11.76 1.53 8.79
N SER A 61 12.11 0.70 9.79
CA SER A 61 12.72 -0.60 9.57
C SER A 61 12.19 -1.66 10.54
N ALA A 62 11.93 -2.86 10.02
CA ALA A 62 11.65 -4.05 10.80
C ALA A 62 12.92 -4.88 10.98
N ALA A 63 13.29 -5.22 12.21
CA ALA A 63 14.51 -5.97 12.51
C ALA A 63 14.21 -7.30 13.25
N PRO A 64 14.90 -8.40 12.90
CA PRO A 64 14.64 -9.71 13.51
C PRO A 64 15.11 -9.81 14.96
N GLY A 65 16.17 -9.05 15.33
CA GLY A 65 16.73 -9.03 16.69
C GLY A 65 15.71 -8.58 17.75
N PRO A 66 15.22 -7.32 17.69
CA PRO A 66 14.19 -6.84 18.61
C PRO A 66 12.78 -7.36 18.27
N ARG A 67 12.59 -8.01 17.11
CA ARG A 67 11.29 -8.48 16.60
C ARG A 67 10.25 -7.36 16.55
N SER A 68 10.69 -6.20 16.09
CA SER A 68 9.90 -4.99 16.08
C SER A 68 10.18 -4.13 14.84
N TRP A 69 9.23 -3.25 14.58
CA TRP A 69 9.34 -2.15 13.65
C TRP A 69 9.70 -0.87 14.42
N LEU A 70 10.74 -0.16 13.99
CA LEU A 70 11.08 1.17 14.47
C LEU A 70 10.74 2.20 13.39
N TRP A 71 9.89 3.18 13.73
CA TRP A 71 9.55 4.27 12.82
C TRP A 71 10.70 5.25 12.63
N ALA A 72 10.83 5.81 11.42
CA ALA A 72 11.88 6.78 11.09
C ALA A 72 11.79 8.06 11.94
N TRP A 73 10.58 8.56 12.22
CA TRP A 73 10.38 9.73 13.09
C TRP A 73 10.86 9.53 14.53
N ALA A 74 11.04 8.28 14.97
CA ALA A 74 11.47 7.91 16.31
C ALA A 74 12.93 7.44 16.36
N ASN A 75 13.62 7.37 15.22
CA ASN A 75 14.98 6.85 15.18
C ASN A 75 15.95 7.81 15.89
N PRO A 76 16.72 7.34 16.90
CA PRO A 76 17.64 8.19 17.66
C PRO A 76 18.74 8.85 16.83
N SER A 77 19.16 8.22 15.72
CA SER A 77 20.14 8.80 14.80
C SER A 77 19.63 10.06 14.11
N GLY A 78 18.30 10.20 14.02
CA GLY A 78 17.65 11.25 13.25
C GLY A 78 17.84 11.08 11.75
N PHE A 79 16.96 11.72 10.98
CA PHE A 79 17.05 11.80 9.53
C PHE A 79 16.67 13.22 9.09
N PRO A 80 17.09 13.65 7.87
CA PRO A 80 16.61 14.89 7.30
C PRO A 80 15.07 14.96 7.33
N PRO A 81 14.47 16.12 7.68
CA PRO A 81 13.01 16.25 7.84
C PRO A 81 12.22 15.78 6.61
N GLU A 82 12.73 16.02 5.41
CA GLU A 82 12.10 15.62 4.15
C GLU A 82 12.03 14.09 3.98
N VAL A 83 13.04 13.36 4.46
CA VAL A 83 13.11 11.89 4.42
C VAL A 83 12.13 11.29 5.44
N ALA A 84 12.03 11.88 6.64
CA ALA A 84 11.17 11.38 7.71
C ALA A 84 9.71 11.91 7.65
N ALA A 85 9.39 12.85 6.77
CA ALA A 85 8.11 13.58 6.74
C ALA A 85 6.87 12.67 6.69
N ALA A 86 6.88 11.63 5.86
CA ALA A 86 5.76 10.69 5.78
C ALA A 86 5.56 9.95 7.11
N SER A 87 6.63 9.43 7.71
CA SER A 87 6.56 8.74 9.00
C SER A 87 6.05 9.67 10.12
N ALA A 88 6.44 10.95 10.13
CA ALA A 88 5.91 11.93 11.08
C ALA A 88 4.41 12.20 10.84
N THR A 89 3.96 12.22 9.58
CA THR A 89 2.54 12.30 9.23
C THR A 89 1.76 11.12 9.80
N LEU A 90 2.31 9.89 9.72
CA LEU A 90 1.73 8.70 10.30
C LEU A 90 1.60 8.80 11.82
N ARG A 91 2.64 9.27 12.51
CA ARG A 91 2.61 9.52 13.97
C ARG A 91 1.45 10.43 14.35
N ASP A 92 1.32 11.55 13.67
CA ASP A 92 0.30 12.55 14.00
C ASP A 92 -1.10 12.04 13.66
N PHE A 93 -1.25 11.31 12.56
CA PHE A 93 -2.50 10.61 12.23
C PHE A 93 -2.87 9.57 13.30
N GLY A 94 -1.92 8.72 13.69
CA GLY A 94 -2.11 7.69 14.71
C GLY A 94 -2.53 8.28 16.05
N ARG A 95 -1.89 9.37 16.49
CA ARG A 95 -2.26 10.08 17.72
C ARG A 95 -3.66 10.68 17.65
N ARG A 96 -4.03 11.29 16.52
CA ARG A 96 -5.36 11.90 16.33
C ARG A 96 -6.48 10.85 16.34
N HIS A 97 -6.23 9.67 15.77
CA HIS A 97 -7.25 8.63 15.61
C HIS A 97 -7.16 7.49 16.64
N GLY A 98 -6.17 7.52 17.54
CA GLY A 98 -5.97 6.48 18.54
C GLY A 98 -5.47 5.15 17.97
N ILE A 99 -4.61 5.19 16.95
CA ILE A 99 -4.06 4.00 16.27
C ILE A 99 -2.63 3.74 16.78
N PRO A 100 -2.44 2.83 17.75
CA PRO A 100 -1.15 2.62 18.42
C PRO A 100 -0.05 2.11 17.47
N GLU A 101 -0.39 1.37 16.42
CA GLU A 101 0.53 0.86 15.40
C GLU A 101 1.24 1.99 14.64
N LEU A 102 0.61 3.18 14.57
CA LEU A 102 1.16 4.36 13.91
C LEU A 102 1.76 5.37 14.92
N ALA A 103 1.22 5.40 16.15
CA ALA A 103 1.57 6.40 17.16
C ALA A 103 2.76 5.99 18.06
N SER A 104 2.98 4.69 18.23
CA SER A 104 4.09 4.16 19.04
C SER A 104 5.40 4.27 18.26
N ALA A 105 6.48 4.67 18.93
CA ALA A 105 7.81 4.78 18.33
C ALA A 105 8.29 3.44 17.73
N GLU A 106 8.06 2.38 18.48
CA GLU A 106 8.43 1.01 18.15
C GLU A 106 7.19 0.12 18.30
N VAL A 107 6.98 -0.79 17.34
CA VAL A 107 5.83 -1.70 17.28
C VAL A 107 6.33 -3.13 17.24
N GLN A 108 5.99 -3.92 18.25
CA GLN A 108 6.34 -5.34 18.29
C GLN A 108 5.56 -6.11 17.22
N PHE A 109 6.18 -7.12 16.61
CA PHE A 109 5.54 -7.88 15.52
C PHE A 109 4.27 -8.61 15.96
N ASP A 110 4.16 -8.99 17.22
CA ASP A 110 2.98 -9.65 17.80
C ASP A 110 1.81 -8.69 18.06
N ALA A 111 2.07 -7.39 18.15
CA ALA A 111 1.04 -6.36 18.19
C ALA A 111 0.44 -6.08 16.80
N LEU A 112 1.11 -6.49 15.71
CA LEU A 112 0.60 -6.30 14.36
C LEU A 112 -0.37 -7.42 13.96
N PRO A 113 -1.52 -7.09 13.37
CA PRO A 113 -2.47 -8.11 12.94
C PRO A 113 -1.85 -8.99 11.85
N ARG A 114 -2.08 -10.30 11.94
CA ARG A 114 -1.78 -11.27 10.87
C ARG A 114 -0.31 -11.28 10.43
N THR A 115 0.62 -10.93 11.32
CA THR A 115 2.06 -11.00 11.06
C THR A 115 2.62 -12.32 11.59
N PRO A 116 3.29 -13.16 10.78
CA PRO A 116 3.92 -14.41 11.24
C PRO A 116 5.16 -14.19 12.13
N GLY A 117 5.40 -12.95 12.59
CA GLY A 117 6.58 -12.58 13.36
C GLY A 117 7.86 -12.41 12.52
N GLU A 118 7.71 -12.14 11.22
CA GLU A 118 8.81 -11.94 10.28
C GLU A 118 8.92 -10.47 9.85
N PRO A 119 10.15 -9.91 9.74
CA PRO A 119 10.37 -8.51 9.40
C PRO A 119 9.72 -8.04 8.09
N ALA A 120 9.73 -8.88 7.05
CA ALA A 120 9.17 -8.53 5.74
C ALA A 120 7.66 -8.28 5.80
N PHE A 121 6.92 -9.07 6.58
CA PHE A 121 5.47 -8.92 6.73
C PHE A 121 5.12 -7.68 7.55
N ALA A 122 5.87 -7.40 8.62
CA ALA A 122 5.68 -6.19 9.42
C ALA A 122 5.93 -4.92 8.57
N ALA A 123 7.02 -4.91 7.81
CA ALA A 123 7.36 -3.80 6.91
C ALA A 123 6.28 -3.61 5.83
N ALA A 124 5.79 -4.69 5.22
CA ALA A 124 4.71 -4.63 4.24
C ALA A 124 3.43 -4.03 4.84
N LEU A 125 2.94 -4.53 5.98
CA LEU A 125 1.70 -4.04 6.61
C LEU A 125 1.74 -2.56 6.97
N LEU A 126 2.85 -2.10 7.58
CA LEU A 126 2.99 -0.70 7.97
C LEU A 126 3.17 0.21 6.74
N THR A 127 3.74 -0.31 5.66
CA THR A 127 3.80 0.38 4.36
C THR A 127 2.40 0.56 3.77
N GLU A 128 1.54 -0.47 3.81
CA GLU A 128 0.16 -0.37 3.32
C GLU A 128 -0.65 0.70 4.07
N ALA A 129 -0.54 0.71 5.40
CA ALA A 129 -1.17 1.76 6.21
C ALA A 129 -0.62 3.16 5.86
N ALA A 130 0.70 3.27 5.60
CA ALA A 130 1.32 4.53 5.20
C ALA A 130 0.79 5.05 3.86
N LYS A 131 0.54 4.17 2.88
CA LYS A 131 -0.05 4.55 1.59
C LYS A 131 -1.45 5.15 1.77
N ALA A 132 -2.32 4.50 2.55
CA ALA A 132 -3.66 5.00 2.81
C ALA A 132 -3.69 6.36 3.50
N VAL A 133 -2.79 6.61 4.45
CA VAL A 133 -2.75 7.86 5.23
C VAL A 133 -2.13 9.02 4.46
N THR A 134 -1.06 8.74 3.71
CA THR A 134 -0.26 9.79 3.07
C THR A 134 -0.70 10.09 1.65
N GLY A 135 -1.32 9.13 0.97
CA GLY A 135 -1.64 9.23 -0.45
C GLY A 135 -0.44 9.03 -1.39
N HIS A 136 0.75 8.72 -0.88
CA HIS A 136 1.86 8.23 -1.72
C HIS A 136 1.72 6.72 -1.86
N TRP A 137 1.50 6.25 -3.09
CA TRP A 137 1.06 4.88 -3.33
C TRP A 137 2.17 3.92 -3.76
N THR A 138 3.27 4.45 -4.31
CA THR A 138 4.40 3.62 -4.73
C THR A 138 5.38 3.47 -3.57
N SER A 139 5.75 2.23 -3.27
CA SER A 139 6.63 1.90 -2.16
C SER A 139 7.69 0.89 -2.56
N TYR A 140 8.79 0.88 -1.81
CA TYR A 140 9.80 -0.16 -1.93
C TYR A 140 10.22 -0.67 -0.56
N ASN A 141 10.35 -1.99 -0.42
CA ASN A 141 10.89 -2.63 0.77
C ASN A 141 12.27 -3.20 0.43
N GLY A 142 13.32 -2.65 1.03
CA GLY A 142 14.70 -3.03 0.80
C GLY A 142 15.29 -3.91 1.91
N ASP A 143 16.23 -4.79 1.56
CA ASP A 143 17.06 -5.49 2.55
C ASP A 143 18.12 -4.54 3.12
N ALA A 144 18.03 -4.23 4.41
CA ALA A 144 18.99 -3.37 5.11
C ALA A 144 20.13 -4.17 5.77
N GLY A 145 20.22 -5.47 5.52
CA GLY A 145 21.22 -6.37 6.07
C GLY A 145 20.78 -7.05 7.37
N GLY A 146 21.36 -8.23 7.64
CA GLY A 146 21.08 -9.00 8.86
C GLY A 146 19.61 -9.42 9.03
N GLY A 147 18.86 -9.53 7.92
CA GLY A 147 17.43 -9.84 7.91
C GLY A 147 16.52 -8.62 8.20
N THR A 148 17.09 -7.43 8.35
CA THR A 148 16.34 -6.18 8.56
C THR A 148 15.70 -5.73 7.24
N ARG A 149 14.45 -5.26 7.29
CA ARG A 149 13.73 -4.72 6.13
C ARG A 149 13.43 -3.25 6.35
N ALA A 150 13.93 -2.38 5.48
CA ALA A 150 13.60 -0.96 5.48
C ALA A 150 12.48 -0.70 4.47
N ALA A 151 11.51 0.15 4.83
CA ALA A 151 10.42 0.50 3.93
C ALA A 151 10.43 1.97 3.56
N PHE A 152 10.14 2.21 2.28
CA PHE A 152 10.18 3.53 1.67
C PHE A 152 8.90 3.78 0.88
N LEU A 153 8.45 5.04 0.87
CA LEU A 153 7.57 5.56 -0.18
C LEU A 153 8.47 6.25 -1.21
N VAL A 154 8.28 5.96 -2.50
CA VAL A 154 9.16 6.46 -3.58
C VAL A 154 8.34 7.14 -4.66
N GLU A 155 8.86 8.22 -5.22
CA GLU A 155 8.18 9.04 -6.22
C GLU A 155 9.05 9.23 -7.46
N HIS A 156 8.46 8.95 -8.62
CA HIS A 156 9.02 9.26 -9.92
C HIS A 156 7.84 9.33 -10.92
N PRO A 157 7.87 10.21 -11.94
CA PRO A 157 6.77 10.32 -12.91
C PRO A 157 6.41 9.00 -13.62
N GLU A 158 7.38 8.10 -13.75
CA GLU A 158 7.16 6.79 -14.37
C GLU A 158 6.44 5.79 -13.45
N PHE A 159 6.35 6.08 -12.16
CA PHE A 159 5.60 5.26 -11.20
C PHE A 159 4.13 5.68 -11.11
N ASP A 160 3.74 6.76 -11.79
CA ASP A 160 2.35 7.19 -11.86
C ASP A 160 1.55 6.18 -12.68
N LEU A 161 0.41 5.75 -12.13
CA LEU A 161 -0.48 4.85 -12.84
C LEU A 161 -1.08 5.56 -14.05
N PRO A 162 -1.13 4.89 -15.23
CA PRO A 162 -1.89 5.40 -16.35
C PRO A 162 -3.39 5.41 -16.04
N ARG A 163 -4.19 5.95 -16.98
CA ARG A 163 -5.66 5.86 -16.90
C ARG A 163 -6.10 4.40 -16.67
N PRO A 164 -7.19 4.16 -15.92
CA PRO A 164 -7.69 2.81 -15.66
C PRO A 164 -7.88 2.06 -16.97
N GLU A 165 -7.08 1.00 -17.16
CA GLU A 165 -7.19 0.10 -18.30
C GLU A 165 -8.07 -1.08 -17.87
N PRO A 166 -9.14 -1.42 -18.62
CA PRO A 166 -10.12 -2.42 -18.20
C PRO A 166 -9.54 -3.77 -17.79
N ALA A 167 -8.54 -4.30 -18.50
CA ALA A 167 -7.92 -5.58 -18.15
C ALA A 167 -7.09 -5.48 -16.86
N ARG A 168 -6.31 -4.40 -16.67
CA ARG A 168 -5.58 -4.12 -15.42
C ARG A 168 -6.52 -4.03 -14.22
N VAL A 169 -7.60 -3.26 -14.36
CA VAL A 169 -8.60 -3.08 -13.30
C VAL A 169 -9.20 -4.44 -12.90
N MET A 170 -9.60 -5.25 -13.88
CA MET A 170 -10.15 -6.58 -13.62
C MET A 170 -9.14 -7.53 -12.99
N ARG A 171 -7.87 -7.49 -13.43
CA ARG A 171 -6.78 -8.26 -12.80
C ARG A 171 -6.62 -7.90 -11.33
N VAL A 172 -6.57 -6.60 -10.99
CA VAL A 172 -6.45 -6.12 -9.61
C VAL A 172 -7.64 -6.53 -8.75
N ILE A 173 -8.87 -6.45 -9.29
CA ILE A 173 -10.07 -6.89 -8.56
C ILE A 173 -10.04 -8.40 -8.30
N GLN A 174 -9.66 -9.20 -9.29
CA GLN A 174 -9.57 -10.66 -9.16
C GLN A 174 -8.47 -11.07 -8.18
N GLU A 175 -7.24 -10.61 -8.38
CA GLU A 175 -6.11 -10.91 -7.50
C GLU A 175 -6.33 -10.38 -6.09
N GLY A 176 -6.91 -9.17 -5.96
CA GLY A 176 -7.11 -8.52 -4.68
C GLY A 176 -8.27 -9.10 -3.86
N LEU A 177 -9.44 -9.29 -4.46
CA LEU A 177 -10.64 -9.73 -3.70
C LEU A 177 -10.75 -11.24 -3.55
N ILE A 178 -10.31 -11.99 -4.56
CA ILE A 178 -10.43 -13.46 -4.61
C ILE A 178 -9.11 -14.13 -4.24
N GLY A 179 -7.98 -13.48 -4.51
CA GLY A 179 -6.65 -13.99 -4.16
C GLY A 179 -6.32 -13.90 -2.67
N SER A 180 -5.02 -13.91 -2.38
CA SER A 180 -4.48 -14.09 -1.03
C SER A 180 -4.30 -12.81 -0.22
N LEU A 181 -4.77 -11.65 -0.70
CA LEU A 181 -4.67 -10.43 0.10
C LEU A 181 -5.44 -10.61 1.42
N PRO A 182 -4.83 -10.26 2.56
CA PRO A 182 -5.45 -10.39 3.88
C PRO A 182 -6.45 -9.24 4.08
N LEU A 183 -7.58 -9.30 3.38
CA LEU A 183 -8.66 -8.33 3.50
C LEU A 183 -9.58 -8.71 4.66
N THR A 184 -9.90 -7.74 5.51
CA THR A 184 -10.92 -7.89 6.56
C THR A 184 -12.28 -7.43 6.05
N ASP A 185 -12.33 -6.35 5.28
CA ASP A 185 -13.52 -5.86 4.60
C ASP A 185 -13.27 -5.68 3.09
N ARG A 186 -13.70 -6.67 2.31
CA ARG A 186 -13.59 -6.66 0.84
C ARG A 186 -14.46 -5.59 0.19
N ARG A 187 -15.59 -5.23 0.79
CA ARG A 187 -16.49 -4.20 0.24
C ARG A 187 -15.83 -2.83 0.38
N ARG A 188 -15.24 -2.56 1.55
CA ARG A 188 -14.44 -1.37 1.80
C ARG A 188 -13.25 -1.26 0.84
N ALA A 189 -12.50 -2.36 0.69
CA ALA A 189 -11.34 -2.38 -0.20
C ALA A 189 -11.73 -2.09 -1.66
N LEU A 190 -12.79 -2.73 -2.15
CA LEU A 190 -13.31 -2.50 -3.51
C LEU A 190 -13.80 -1.06 -3.70
N HIS A 191 -14.57 -0.54 -2.74
CA HIS A 191 -15.09 0.83 -2.81
C HIS A 191 -13.94 1.86 -2.80
N GLY A 192 -12.97 1.69 -1.89
CA GLY A 192 -11.81 2.57 -1.79
C GLY A 192 -10.96 2.58 -3.07
N TYR A 193 -10.83 1.44 -3.73
CA TYR A 193 -10.18 1.33 -5.03
C TYR A 193 -10.96 2.04 -6.14
N ALA A 194 -12.26 1.75 -6.25
CA ALA A 194 -13.12 2.34 -7.27
C ALA A 194 -13.12 3.87 -7.20
N VAL A 195 -13.29 4.45 -5.99
CA VAL A 195 -13.26 5.90 -5.80
C VAL A 195 -11.91 6.50 -6.18
N ARG A 196 -10.79 5.91 -5.77
CA ARG A 196 -9.45 6.46 -6.05
C ARG A 196 -9.02 6.33 -7.51
N ARG A 197 -9.49 5.29 -8.21
CA ARG A 197 -9.27 5.12 -9.65
C ARG A 197 -10.29 5.88 -10.51
N GLY A 198 -11.28 6.52 -9.90
CA GLY A 198 -12.32 7.26 -10.61
C GLY A 198 -13.30 6.37 -11.37
N LEU A 199 -13.51 5.14 -10.89
CA LEU A 199 -14.53 4.23 -11.42
C LEU A 199 -15.89 4.62 -10.82
N GLY A 200 -16.96 4.50 -11.61
CA GLY A 200 -18.31 4.52 -11.06
C GLY A 200 -18.55 3.28 -10.20
N VAL A 201 -19.12 3.45 -9.01
CA VAL A 201 -19.44 2.36 -8.09
C VAL A 201 -20.84 2.56 -7.49
N ASP A 202 -21.73 1.62 -7.76
CA ASP A 202 -23.10 1.60 -7.23
C ASP A 202 -23.33 0.33 -6.42
N TRP A 203 -23.84 0.48 -5.20
CA TRP A 203 -24.14 -0.64 -4.31
C TRP A 203 -25.66 -0.93 -4.28
N ALA A 204 -26.04 -2.17 -4.56
CA ALA A 204 -27.42 -2.62 -4.47
C ALA A 204 -27.50 -4.10 -4.05
N GLY A 205 -28.30 -4.41 -3.03
CA GLY A 205 -28.61 -5.81 -2.66
C GLY A 205 -27.38 -6.69 -2.36
N GLY A 206 -26.32 -6.14 -1.77
CA GLY A 206 -25.07 -6.88 -1.49
C GLY A 206 -24.13 -7.03 -2.70
N GLN A 207 -24.43 -6.35 -3.81
CA GLN A 207 -23.61 -6.33 -5.01
C GLN A 207 -23.03 -4.93 -5.24
N ALA A 208 -21.84 -4.86 -5.81
CA ALA A 208 -21.23 -3.66 -6.34
C ALA A 208 -21.23 -3.72 -7.86
N LYS A 209 -21.81 -2.72 -8.51
CA LYS A 209 -21.68 -2.48 -9.94
C LYS A 209 -20.58 -1.43 -10.17
N LEU A 210 -19.56 -1.81 -10.93
CA LEU A 210 -18.43 -0.97 -11.30
C LEU A 210 -18.53 -0.58 -12.77
N THR A 211 -18.25 0.69 -13.08
CA THR A 211 -18.28 1.22 -14.44
C THR A 211 -17.07 2.10 -14.73
N ALA A 212 -16.50 1.95 -15.92
CA ALA A 212 -15.48 2.84 -16.47
C ALA A 212 -15.52 2.73 -18.01
N PRO A 213 -14.85 3.62 -18.77
CA PRO A 213 -14.74 3.45 -20.22
C PRO A 213 -14.20 2.05 -20.58
N GLY A 214 -14.99 1.27 -21.32
CA GLY A 214 -14.62 -0.10 -21.71
C GLY A 214 -14.78 -1.16 -20.62
N LEU A 215 -15.34 -0.84 -19.45
CA LEU A 215 -15.54 -1.76 -18.33
C LEU A 215 -16.93 -1.63 -17.71
N GLU A 216 -17.63 -2.76 -17.63
CA GLU A 216 -18.78 -2.94 -16.74
C GLU A 216 -18.59 -4.23 -15.96
N ALA A 217 -18.54 -4.15 -14.62
CA ALA A 217 -18.35 -5.32 -13.77
C ALA A 217 -19.34 -5.34 -12.62
N THR A 218 -19.76 -6.54 -12.21
CA THR A 218 -20.60 -6.76 -11.04
C THR A 218 -19.90 -7.74 -10.11
N VAL A 219 -19.65 -7.31 -8.87
CA VAL A 219 -19.11 -8.13 -7.80
C VAL A 219 -20.23 -8.40 -6.80
N SER A 220 -20.56 -9.67 -6.57
CA SER A 220 -21.55 -10.08 -5.56
C SER A 220 -20.85 -10.62 -4.32
N PHE A 221 -21.38 -10.29 -3.14
CA PHE A 221 -20.84 -10.76 -1.87
C PHE A 221 -21.85 -11.62 -1.12
N ASP A 222 -21.38 -12.69 -0.47
CA ASP A 222 -22.21 -13.49 0.42
C ASP A 222 -22.49 -12.78 1.75
N GLU A 223 -23.27 -13.44 2.63
CA GLU A 223 -23.62 -12.93 3.95
C GLU A 223 -22.40 -12.69 4.86
N TYR A 224 -21.28 -13.37 4.58
CA TYR A 224 -20.02 -13.23 5.30
C TYR A 224 -19.06 -12.21 4.65
N GLY A 225 -19.49 -11.51 3.59
CA GLY A 225 -18.69 -10.50 2.90
C GLY A 225 -17.59 -11.08 1.99
N ARG A 226 -17.66 -12.37 1.66
CA ARG A 226 -16.75 -13.01 0.68
C ARG A 226 -17.32 -12.83 -0.72
N VAL A 227 -16.46 -12.81 -1.73
CA VAL A 227 -16.90 -12.75 -3.13
C VAL A 227 -17.65 -14.04 -3.47
N ALA A 228 -18.92 -13.92 -3.84
CA ALA A 228 -19.77 -15.02 -4.27
C ALA A 228 -19.79 -15.18 -5.80
N ASP A 229 -19.73 -14.07 -6.53
CA ASP A 229 -19.69 -14.06 -7.99
C ASP A 229 -19.00 -12.79 -8.50
N LEU A 230 -18.34 -12.90 -9.65
CA LEU A 230 -17.69 -11.79 -10.35
C LEU A 230 -17.95 -11.91 -11.85
N ARG A 231 -18.72 -10.97 -12.39
CA ARG A 231 -19.01 -10.90 -13.83
C ARG A 231 -18.47 -9.60 -14.38
N ALA A 232 -17.84 -9.64 -15.54
CA ALA A 232 -17.33 -8.45 -16.20
C ALA A 232 -17.52 -8.53 -17.71
N SER A 233 -17.86 -7.39 -18.30
CA SER A 233 -17.75 -7.12 -19.72
C SER A 233 -16.59 -6.14 -19.91
N VAL A 234 -15.61 -6.56 -20.72
CA VAL A 234 -14.39 -5.81 -21.00
C VAL A 234 -14.32 -5.59 -22.50
N SER A 235 -14.24 -4.33 -22.91
CA SER A 235 -14.03 -3.94 -24.30
C SER A 235 -12.68 -3.24 -24.43
N PRO A 236 -11.95 -3.44 -25.53
CA PRO A 236 -10.72 -2.70 -25.78
C PRO A 236 -11.00 -1.19 -25.76
N SER A 237 -10.17 -0.44 -25.04
CA SER A 237 -10.12 1.01 -25.18
C SER A 237 -9.71 1.31 -26.62
N GLY A 238 -10.60 1.94 -27.40
CA GLY A 238 -10.31 2.38 -28.77
C GLY A 238 -9.29 3.51 -28.83
#